data_AF-A0A7R9G7N4-F1
#
_entry.id   AF-A0A7R9G7N4-F1
#
_cell.length_a   1.000
_cell.length_b   1.000
_cell.length_c   1.000
_cell.angle_alpha   90.00
_cell.angle_beta   90.00
_cell.angle_gamma   90.00
#
_symmetry.space_group_name_H-M   'P 1'
#
loop_
_entity.id
_entity.type
_entity.pdbx_description
1 polymer ?
#
loop_
_entity_poly.entity_id
_entity_poly.type
_entity_poly.pdbx_seq_one_letter_code
_entity_poly.pdbx_strand_id
1 'polypeptide(L)'
;MGDLKTFSNPDVPGYLGFANLPNQVHRKFVKKGFEFTLMIVGESGLGKTTLVNSLFLTDLYPERVIPNAADKTKATVKIEASTVEIEERGVKLRLTVVDTPGFGDSINSTDCFQTIIQYIDDQYERYLQDESGLNRRNIVDNRVHCCFYFISPFGHGLKPLDIDFMKQLHAKVNIVPVIAKADTLTRKEVLALKTRVVEQIQEHGIRVYTIPDCDSDEDEEYKEQIRILKASVPFAVCGSNQQFDVKGKKVRGRMYPWGVVEVENPDHCDFIKLRAMLVMHMQDLQEVTQDLHYENYRSERLATKNNTNTATSTTTTTTMMMMAAASNGMKHHGLSSGDGVSRRMGGGGGGDDVDGLLSDKDRLLKEKEEKLREMEAMLSMMKQQMNSQA
;
A
#
# COMPACT_ATOMS: atom_id res chain seq x y z
N MET A 1 19.95 -56.90 -3.76
CA MET A 1 19.00 -56.66 -2.66
C MET A 1 19.26 -55.24 -2.16
N GLY A 2 18.44 -54.27 -2.59
CA GLY A 2 18.54 -52.89 -2.10
C GLY A 2 17.58 -52.71 -0.93
N ASP A 3 18.09 -52.18 0.18
CA ASP A 3 17.28 -51.85 1.36
C ASP A 3 16.19 -50.82 1.01
N LEU A 4 14.94 -51.28 0.94
CA LEU A 4 13.79 -50.39 0.99
C LEU A 4 13.75 -49.78 2.40
N LYS A 5 14.15 -48.51 2.52
CA LYS A 5 13.89 -47.72 3.73
C LYS A 5 12.39 -47.71 3.98
N THR A 6 11.96 -48.46 4.98
CA THR A 6 10.57 -48.55 5.43
C THR A 6 10.19 -47.20 6.01
N PHE A 7 9.10 -46.62 5.53
CA PHE A 7 8.55 -45.37 6.06
C PHE A 7 7.95 -45.68 7.44
N SER A 8 8.70 -45.45 8.52
CA SER A 8 8.17 -45.57 9.88
C SER A 8 7.38 -44.30 10.20
N ASN A 9 6.05 -44.42 10.28
CA ASN A 9 5.19 -43.33 10.74
C ASN A 9 5.52 -43.05 12.22
N PRO A 10 6.16 -41.91 12.55
CA PRO A 10 6.36 -41.55 13.93
C PRO A 10 5.07 -40.86 14.36
N ASP A 11 4.12 -41.60 14.90
CA ASP A 11 3.21 -41.13 15.96
C ASP A 11 2.11 -42.17 16.26
N VAL A 12 1.72 -42.14 17.53
CA VAL A 12 0.74 -43.00 18.22
C VAL A 12 -0.58 -43.12 17.43
N PRO A 13 -1.22 -44.31 17.36
CA PRO A 13 -2.49 -44.48 16.66
C PRO A 13 -3.56 -43.50 17.20
N GLY A 14 -4.03 -42.60 16.35
CA GLY A 14 -5.05 -41.59 16.66
C GLY A 14 -4.63 -40.14 16.42
N TYR A 15 -3.35 -39.86 16.15
CA TYR A 15 -2.87 -38.50 15.90
C TYR A 15 -2.69 -38.24 14.39
N LEU A 16 -3.59 -37.44 13.79
CA LEU A 16 -3.61 -37.12 12.36
C LEU A 16 -2.47 -36.16 11.90
N GLY A 17 -1.49 -35.88 12.76
CA GLY A 17 -0.32 -35.06 12.43
C GLY A 17 -0.59 -33.57 12.21
N PHE A 18 -1.85 -33.10 12.28
CA PHE A 18 -2.22 -31.68 12.16
C PHE A 18 -1.54 -30.79 13.20
N ALA A 19 -1.25 -31.31 14.40
CA ALA A 19 -0.53 -30.55 15.43
C ALA A 19 0.89 -30.15 15.00
N ASN A 20 1.48 -30.86 14.03
CA ASN A 20 2.77 -30.50 13.45
C ASN A 20 2.65 -29.58 12.23
N LEU A 21 1.44 -29.27 11.75
CA LEU A 21 1.22 -28.36 10.62
C LEU A 21 1.71 -26.93 10.95
N PRO A 22 1.41 -26.33 12.12
CA PRO A 22 1.98 -25.03 12.49
C PRO A 22 3.51 -25.04 12.49
N ASN A 23 4.12 -26.12 13.01
CA ASN A 23 5.57 -26.29 13.03
C ASN A 23 6.19 -26.50 11.64
N GLN A 24 5.44 -27.10 10.71
CA GLN A 24 5.85 -27.26 9.31
C GLN A 24 5.74 -25.94 8.55
N VAL A 25 4.64 -25.21 8.75
CA VAL A 25 4.40 -23.89 8.18
C VAL A 25 5.46 -22.91 8.68
N HIS A 26 5.69 -22.85 9.99
CA HIS A 26 6.76 -22.05 10.60
C HIS A 26 8.13 -22.40 10.01
N ARG A 27 8.51 -23.70 9.95
CA ARG A 27 9.79 -24.11 9.33
C ARG A 27 9.90 -23.71 7.87
N LYS A 28 8.81 -23.79 7.10
CA LYS A 28 8.78 -23.38 5.69
C LYS A 28 8.96 -21.87 5.54
N PHE A 29 8.30 -21.07 6.39
CA PHE A 29 8.46 -19.62 6.41
C PHE A 29 9.87 -19.20 6.83
N VAL A 30 10.42 -19.79 7.90
CA VAL A 30 11.80 -19.55 8.35
C VAL A 30 12.82 -19.87 7.26
N LYS A 31 12.61 -20.95 6.49
CA LYS A 31 13.52 -21.33 5.40
C LYS A 31 13.41 -20.43 4.16
N LYS A 32 12.20 -19.96 3.84
CA LYS A 32 11.95 -19.10 2.67
C LYS A 32 12.40 -17.66 2.94
N GLY A 33 12.32 -17.22 4.19
CA GLY A 33 12.52 -15.83 4.59
C GLY A 33 11.34 -14.95 4.18
N PHE A 34 11.44 -13.67 4.56
CA PHE A 34 10.46 -12.63 4.22
C PHE A 34 11.11 -11.59 3.33
N GLU A 35 10.34 -11.03 2.39
CA GLU A 35 10.82 -9.98 1.48
C GLU A 35 10.02 -8.72 1.77
N PHE A 36 10.67 -7.62 2.12
CA PHE A 36 9.97 -6.38 2.44
C PHE A 36 10.60 -5.20 1.72
N THR A 37 9.82 -4.52 0.88
CA THR A 37 10.25 -3.30 0.21
C THR A 37 9.68 -2.07 0.93
N LEU A 38 10.57 -1.23 1.46
CA LEU A 38 10.26 0.05 2.08
C LEU A 38 10.71 1.19 1.17
N MET A 39 9.78 2.03 0.75
CA MET A 39 10.09 3.25 0.02
C MET A 39 10.15 4.45 0.97
N ILE A 40 11.07 5.37 0.70
CA ILE A 40 11.27 6.56 1.51
C ILE A 40 11.20 7.79 0.63
N VAL A 41 10.29 8.69 0.99
CA VAL A 41 10.03 9.92 0.25
C VAL A 41 9.98 11.11 1.20
N GLY A 42 10.49 12.25 0.73
CA GLY A 42 10.41 13.52 1.44
C GLY A 42 11.57 14.43 1.04
N GLU A 43 11.56 15.67 1.54
CA GLU A 43 12.55 16.67 1.15
C GLU A 43 13.99 16.25 1.49
N SER A 44 14.94 16.74 0.71
CA SER A 44 16.36 16.55 0.96
C SER A 44 16.77 17.14 2.31
N GLY A 45 17.67 16.47 3.02
CA GLY A 45 18.16 16.96 4.31
C GLY A 45 17.23 16.75 5.51
N LEU A 46 16.09 16.06 5.38
CA LEU A 46 15.22 15.69 6.50
C LEU A 46 15.77 14.55 7.39
N GLY A 47 16.91 13.95 7.03
CA GLY A 47 17.51 12.85 7.80
C GLY A 47 16.95 11.47 7.45
N LYS A 48 16.36 11.31 6.26
CA LYS A 48 15.81 10.06 5.72
C LYS A 48 16.80 8.89 5.87
N THR A 49 17.97 9.02 5.26
CA THR A 49 19.06 8.04 5.30
C THR A 49 19.49 7.69 6.73
N THR A 50 19.62 8.70 7.59
CA THR A 50 19.98 8.51 8.99
C THR A 50 18.92 7.73 9.75
N LEU A 51 17.63 7.96 9.48
CA LEU A 51 16.54 7.20 10.09
C LEU A 51 16.61 5.73 9.67
N VAL A 52 16.85 5.44 8.39
CA VAL A 52 16.95 4.05 7.91
C VAL A 52 18.11 3.31 8.56
N ASN A 53 19.29 3.92 8.57
CA ASN A 53 20.45 3.33 9.22
C ASN A 53 20.22 3.13 10.72
N SER A 54 19.43 4.01 11.35
CA SER A 54 19.02 3.85 12.74
C SER A 54 18.02 2.71 12.93
N LEU A 55 17.06 2.55 12.02
CA LEU A 55 15.96 1.58 12.11
C LEU A 55 16.44 0.14 11.95
N PHE A 56 17.32 -0.10 10.99
CA PHE A 56 17.83 -1.43 10.65
C PHE A 56 19.25 -1.69 11.18
N LEU A 57 19.79 -0.77 11.97
CA LEU A 57 21.14 -0.82 12.54
C LEU A 57 22.25 -1.11 11.51
N THR A 58 21.99 -0.85 10.23
CA THR A 58 22.87 -1.18 9.10
C THR A 58 23.30 0.10 8.41
N ASP A 59 24.55 0.18 7.96
CA ASP A 59 25.01 1.30 7.14
C ASP A 59 24.71 1.02 5.67
N LEU A 60 23.58 1.53 5.18
CA LEU A 60 23.13 1.27 3.80
C LEU A 60 23.83 2.14 2.75
N TYR A 61 24.52 3.21 3.16
CA TYR A 61 25.06 4.22 2.24
C TYR A 61 26.46 4.73 2.64
N PRO A 62 27.48 3.86 2.69
CA PRO A 62 28.83 4.27 3.10
C PRO A 62 29.51 5.24 2.12
N GLU A 63 29.16 5.22 0.83
CA GLU A 63 29.81 6.02 -0.22
C GLU A 63 28.97 7.20 -0.75
N ARG A 64 27.89 7.58 -0.06
CA ARG A 64 26.98 8.60 -0.58
C ARG A 64 27.60 10.00 -0.55
N VAL A 65 27.85 10.55 -1.74
CA VAL A 65 28.29 11.94 -1.92
C VAL A 65 27.08 12.86 -2.02
N ILE A 66 26.99 13.86 -1.15
CA ILE A 66 25.94 14.89 -1.22
C ILE A 66 26.39 15.97 -2.21
N PRO A 67 25.69 16.17 -3.35
CA PRO A 67 26.05 17.19 -4.32
C PRO A 67 25.92 18.61 -3.73
N ASN A 68 26.72 19.55 -4.25
CA ASN A 68 26.73 20.94 -3.79
C ASN A 68 25.45 21.68 -4.23
N ALA A 69 25.11 22.79 -3.59
CA ALA A 69 23.85 23.53 -3.82
C ALA A 69 23.62 23.91 -5.30
N ALA A 70 24.68 24.27 -6.03
CA ALA A 70 24.60 24.59 -7.46
C ALA A 70 24.19 23.38 -8.32
N ASP A 71 24.65 22.18 -7.96
CA ASP A 71 24.37 20.93 -8.66
C ASP A 71 23.00 20.35 -8.30
N LYS A 72 22.48 20.66 -7.09
CA LYS A 72 21.13 20.28 -6.65
C LYS A 72 20.04 20.88 -7.53
N THR A 73 20.24 22.09 -8.03
CA THR A 73 19.28 22.81 -8.88
C THR A 73 18.98 22.12 -10.22
N LYS A 74 19.82 21.19 -10.66
CA LYS A 74 19.68 20.43 -11.92
C LYS A 74 19.58 18.92 -11.71
N ALA A 75 19.59 18.46 -10.46
CA ALA A 75 19.56 17.04 -10.16
C ALA A 75 18.13 16.50 -10.32
N THR A 76 17.94 15.60 -11.28
CA THR A 76 16.70 14.83 -11.41
C THR A 76 16.59 13.83 -10.27
N VAL A 77 15.35 13.49 -9.89
CA VAL A 77 15.10 12.42 -8.93
C VAL A 77 15.63 11.12 -9.51
N LYS A 78 16.59 10.51 -8.81
CA LYS A 78 17.04 9.14 -9.09
C LYS A 78 16.43 8.24 -8.05
N ILE A 79 16.03 7.04 -8.45
CA ILE A 79 15.51 6.03 -7.54
C ILE A 79 16.63 5.02 -7.32
N GLU A 80 17.06 4.88 -6.07
CA GLU A 80 18.12 3.96 -5.68
C GLU A 80 17.52 2.90 -4.75
N ALA A 81 17.58 1.64 -5.18
CA ALA A 81 17.15 0.51 -4.38
C ALA A 81 18.36 -0.20 -3.78
N SER A 82 18.37 -0.35 -2.46
CA SER A 82 19.42 -1.04 -1.70
C SER A 82 18.80 -2.21 -0.96
N THR A 83 19.27 -3.43 -1.25
CA THR A 83 18.77 -4.64 -0.59
C THR A 83 19.74 -5.11 0.48
N VAL A 84 19.22 -5.41 1.67
CA VAL A 84 19.96 -5.96 2.81
C VAL A 84 19.24 -7.17 3.37
N GLU A 85 20.03 -8.18 3.73
CA GLU A 85 19.53 -9.34 4.45
C GLU A 85 19.79 -9.14 5.95
N ILE A 86 18.71 -9.12 6.72
CA ILE A 86 18.72 -8.99 8.17
C ILE A 86 18.29 -10.34 8.74
N GLU A 87 19.05 -10.87 9.70
CA GLU A 87 18.69 -12.10 10.41
C GLU A 87 18.37 -11.78 11.87
N GLU A 88 17.14 -12.06 12.30
CA GLU A 88 16.71 -11.88 13.68
C GLU A 88 16.13 -13.18 14.23
N ARG A 89 16.73 -13.69 15.33
CA ARG A 89 16.29 -14.92 16.02
C ARG A 89 16.10 -16.14 15.09
N GLY A 90 16.90 -16.24 14.03
CA GLY A 90 16.86 -17.32 13.04
C GLY A 90 15.87 -17.11 11.89
N VAL A 91 15.16 -15.98 11.85
CA VAL A 91 14.32 -15.57 10.72
C VAL A 91 15.11 -14.62 9.83
N LYS A 92 15.16 -14.91 8.53
CA LYS A 92 15.81 -14.05 7.53
C LYS A 92 14.79 -13.14 6.87
N LEU A 93 15.07 -11.84 6.91
CA LEU A 93 14.32 -10.78 6.24
C LEU A 93 15.21 -10.18 5.15
N ARG A 94 14.80 -10.27 3.89
CA ARG A 94 15.38 -9.51 2.79
C ARG A 94 14.63 -8.19 2.66
N LEU A 95 15.24 -7.13 3.19
CA LEU A 95 14.71 -5.78 3.15
C LEU A 95 15.26 -5.05 1.92
N THR A 96 14.39 -4.54 1.07
CA THR A 96 14.76 -3.61 -0.01
C THR A 96 14.33 -2.20 0.37
N VAL A 97 15.29 -1.30 0.53
CA VAL A 97 15.03 0.12 0.79
C VAL A 97 15.14 0.88 -0.51
N VAL A 98 14.06 1.55 -0.90
CA VAL A 98 14.00 2.42 -2.09
C VAL A 98 14.09 3.87 -1.63
N ASP A 99 15.24 4.50 -1.85
CA ASP A 99 15.43 5.93 -1.59
C ASP A 99 15.17 6.75 -2.86
N THR A 100 14.69 7.97 -2.64
CA THR A 100 14.38 8.95 -3.68
C THR A 100 15.20 10.22 -3.47
N PRO A 101 16.54 10.18 -3.66
CA PRO A 101 17.36 11.38 -3.64
C PRO A 101 16.86 12.43 -4.64
N GLY A 102 16.84 13.69 -4.24
CA GLY A 102 16.44 14.81 -5.09
C GLY A 102 14.96 15.20 -5.02
N PHE A 103 14.14 14.48 -4.25
CA PHE A 103 12.74 14.89 -4.04
C PHE A 103 12.67 16.27 -3.35
N GLY A 104 12.00 17.23 -4.00
CA GLY A 104 11.84 18.60 -3.51
C GLY A 104 13.07 19.51 -3.66
N ASP A 105 14.14 19.07 -4.34
CA ASP A 105 15.35 19.88 -4.58
C ASP A 105 15.26 20.75 -5.85
N SER A 106 14.36 20.39 -6.78
CA SER A 106 14.17 21.10 -8.06
C SER A 106 13.13 22.22 -7.96
N ILE A 107 13.38 23.33 -8.66
CA ILE A 107 12.46 24.48 -8.75
C ILE A 107 11.11 24.06 -9.35
N ASN A 108 11.12 23.13 -10.32
CA ASN A 108 9.93 22.45 -10.79
C ASN A 108 9.90 21.03 -10.22
N SER A 109 9.03 20.79 -9.24
CA SER A 109 8.88 19.48 -8.58
C SER A 109 7.79 18.61 -9.19
N THR A 110 7.15 19.02 -10.28
CA THR A 110 6.03 18.30 -10.91
C THR A 110 6.47 16.96 -11.51
N ASP A 111 7.66 16.91 -12.11
CA ASP A 111 8.18 15.70 -12.75
C ASP A 111 8.73 14.69 -11.72
N CYS A 112 9.03 15.16 -10.50
CA CYS A 112 9.61 14.36 -9.42
C CYS A 112 8.63 13.27 -8.94
N PHE A 113 7.35 13.62 -8.77
CA PHE A 113 6.36 12.65 -8.30
C PHE A 113 5.96 11.65 -9.37
N GLN A 114 5.92 12.06 -10.64
CA GLN A 114 5.62 11.16 -11.76
C GLN A 114 6.65 10.02 -11.85
N THR A 115 7.93 10.33 -11.63
CA THR A 115 9.01 9.32 -11.66
C THR A 115 8.82 8.27 -10.55
N ILE A 116 8.40 8.71 -9.35
CA ILE A 116 8.10 7.82 -8.22
C ILE A 116 6.89 6.94 -8.50
N ILE A 117 5.81 7.54 -8.99
CA ILE A 117 4.57 6.82 -9.33
C ILE A 117 4.84 5.80 -10.43
N GLN A 118 5.58 6.18 -11.47
CA GLN A 118 5.96 5.29 -12.56
C GLN A 118 6.79 4.11 -12.05
N TYR A 119 7.72 4.33 -11.13
CA TYR A 119 8.50 3.24 -10.54
C TYR A 119 7.63 2.22 -9.80
N ILE A 120 6.62 2.68 -9.06
CA ILE A 120 5.67 1.80 -8.35
C ILE A 120 4.84 1.00 -9.37
N ASP A 121 4.32 1.67 -10.41
CA ASP A 121 3.57 1.01 -11.48
C ASP A 121 4.42 -0.02 -12.23
N ASP A 122 5.69 0.29 -12.49
CA ASP A 122 6.64 -0.63 -13.12
C ASP A 122 6.90 -1.86 -12.24
N GLN A 123 6.93 -1.72 -10.91
CA GLN A 123 7.04 -2.88 -10.01
C GLN A 123 5.78 -3.74 -10.05
N TYR A 124 4.59 -3.12 -10.09
CA TYR A 124 3.33 -3.87 -10.23
C TYR A 124 3.22 -4.56 -11.59
N GLU A 125 3.66 -3.92 -12.67
CA GLU A 125 3.67 -4.51 -14.00
C GLU A 125 4.61 -5.72 -14.09
N ARG A 126 5.81 -5.62 -13.51
CA ARG A 126 6.76 -6.76 -13.42
C ARG A 126 6.14 -7.93 -12.68
N TYR A 127 5.51 -7.68 -11.54
CA TYR A 127 4.84 -8.71 -10.77
C TYR A 127 3.68 -9.36 -11.55
N LEU A 128 2.87 -8.56 -12.25
CA LEU A 128 1.77 -9.06 -13.09
C LEU A 128 2.27 -9.93 -14.25
N GLN A 129 3.40 -9.56 -14.86
CA GLN A 129 4.04 -10.34 -15.93
C GLN A 129 4.56 -11.68 -15.40
N ASP A 130 5.20 -11.68 -14.24
CA ASP A 130 5.71 -12.89 -13.59
C ASP A 130 4.58 -13.82 -13.12
N GLU A 131 3.47 -13.25 -12.60
CA GLU A 131 2.26 -14.00 -12.24
C GLU A 131 1.60 -14.65 -13.47
N SER A 132 1.53 -13.90 -14.58
CA SER A 132 0.96 -14.36 -15.85
C SER A 132 1.85 -15.37 -16.57
N GLY A 133 3.16 -15.34 -16.28
CA GLY A 133 4.17 -16.20 -16.89
C GLY A 133 4.04 -17.69 -16.55
N LEU A 134 4.90 -18.48 -17.20
CA LEU A 134 4.94 -19.94 -17.06
C LEU A 134 5.64 -20.39 -15.76
N ASN A 135 6.59 -19.61 -15.23
CA ASN A 135 7.43 -19.95 -14.08
C ASN A 135 6.91 -19.35 -12.75
N ARG A 136 5.69 -19.71 -12.34
CA ARG A 136 5.02 -19.14 -11.15
C ARG A 136 5.57 -19.56 -9.79
N ARG A 137 6.56 -20.47 -9.74
CA ARG A 137 7.02 -21.09 -8.47
C ARG A 137 7.99 -20.21 -7.68
N ASN A 138 8.77 -19.38 -8.36
CA ASN A 138 9.82 -18.55 -7.76
C ASN A 138 9.65 -17.07 -8.17
N ILE A 139 8.48 -16.51 -7.92
CA ILE A 139 8.23 -15.08 -8.14
C ILE A 139 8.92 -14.31 -7.00
N VAL A 140 9.71 -13.30 -7.37
CA VAL A 140 10.34 -12.38 -6.42
C VAL A 140 9.44 -11.17 -6.26
N ASP A 141 9.14 -10.80 -5.02
CA ASP A 141 8.25 -9.67 -4.77
C ASP A 141 9.07 -8.37 -4.65
N ASN A 142 8.98 -7.54 -5.68
CA ASN A 142 9.60 -6.21 -5.71
C ASN A 142 8.58 -5.08 -5.51
N ARG A 143 7.33 -5.40 -5.18
CA ARG A 143 6.29 -4.39 -4.95
C ARG A 143 6.64 -3.58 -3.71
N VAL A 144 6.28 -2.29 -3.72
CA VAL A 144 6.50 -1.42 -2.56
C VAL A 144 5.40 -1.67 -1.54
N HIS A 145 5.74 -2.20 -0.37
CA HIS A 145 4.76 -2.55 0.67
C HIS A 145 4.38 -1.36 1.56
N CYS A 146 5.35 -0.47 1.78
CA CYS A 146 5.18 0.68 2.66
C CYS A 146 5.99 1.87 2.14
N CYS A 147 5.40 3.06 2.23
CA CYS A 147 6.06 4.32 1.91
C CYS A 147 6.13 5.20 3.15
N PHE A 148 7.33 5.47 3.65
CA PHE A 148 7.57 6.47 4.68
C PHE A 148 7.60 7.85 4.03
N TYR A 149 6.61 8.66 4.40
CA TYR A 149 6.51 10.03 3.93
C TYR A 149 7.02 11.00 5.00
N PHE A 150 8.19 11.59 4.76
CA PHE A 150 8.83 12.50 5.69
C PHE A 150 8.28 13.92 5.53
N ILE A 151 7.59 14.38 6.56
CA ILE A 151 7.06 15.73 6.68
C ILE A 151 8.12 16.61 7.35
N SER A 152 8.32 17.80 6.78
CA SER A 152 9.25 18.79 7.31
C SER A 152 8.73 19.38 8.63
N PRO A 153 9.54 19.42 9.70
CA PRO A 153 9.12 20.00 10.99
C PRO A 153 9.10 21.53 10.97
N PHE A 154 9.73 22.16 9.98
CA PHE A 154 9.89 23.62 9.90
C PHE A 154 8.61 24.35 9.44
N GLY A 155 7.56 23.60 9.10
CA GLY A 155 6.29 24.13 8.61
C GLY A 155 5.24 24.27 9.72
N HIS A 156 4.19 25.02 9.41
CA HIS A 156 2.98 25.07 10.24
C HIS A 156 2.01 23.91 9.96
N GLY A 157 2.32 23.01 9.01
CA GLY A 157 1.47 21.91 8.57
C GLY A 157 2.04 21.25 7.31
N LEU A 158 1.20 20.50 6.59
CA LEU A 158 1.53 19.93 5.29
C LEU A 158 1.71 21.01 4.23
N LYS A 159 2.76 20.88 3.40
CA LYS A 159 2.95 21.75 2.24
C LYS A 159 1.94 21.37 1.15
N PRO A 160 1.52 22.31 0.27
CA PRO A 160 0.66 21.99 -0.86
C PRO A 160 1.23 20.88 -1.76
N LEU A 161 2.56 20.86 -1.91
CA LEU A 161 3.28 19.80 -2.62
C LEU A 161 3.08 18.43 -1.97
N ASP A 162 3.14 18.37 -0.63
CA ASP A 162 2.96 17.15 0.14
C ASP A 162 1.54 16.59 -0.03
N ILE A 163 0.56 17.49 0.00
CA ILE A 163 -0.87 17.15 -0.18
C ILE A 163 -1.10 16.55 -1.57
N ASP A 164 -0.62 17.20 -2.63
CA ASP A 164 -0.80 16.70 -4.01
C ASP A 164 -0.10 15.35 -4.20
N PHE A 165 1.10 15.20 -3.66
CA PHE A 165 1.84 13.95 -3.74
C PHE A 165 1.15 12.80 -2.99
N MET A 166 0.74 13.02 -1.74
CA MET A 166 0.03 12.02 -0.95
C MET A 166 -1.34 11.68 -1.55
N LYS A 167 -2.00 12.63 -2.21
CA LYS A 167 -3.26 12.38 -2.95
C LYS A 167 -3.08 11.40 -4.11
N GLN A 168 -1.99 11.51 -4.86
CA GLN A 168 -1.73 10.59 -5.97
C GLN A 168 -1.19 9.24 -5.47
N LEU A 169 -0.40 9.26 -4.41
CA LEU A 169 0.30 8.08 -3.91
C LEU A 169 -0.61 7.15 -3.08
N HIS A 170 -1.61 7.69 -2.37
CA HIS A 170 -2.42 6.88 -1.43
C HIS A 170 -3.25 5.77 -2.09
N ALA A 171 -3.51 5.87 -3.39
CA ALA A 171 -4.24 4.84 -4.11
C ALA A 171 -3.36 3.61 -4.40
N LYS A 172 -2.04 3.79 -4.39
CA LYS A 172 -1.07 2.80 -4.87
C LYS A 172 -0.22 2.19 -3.78
N VAL A 173 0.01 2.86 -2.65
CA VAL A 173 0.87 2.31 -1.59
C VAL A 173 0.38 2.75 -0.21
N ASN A 174 0.70 1.94 0.80
CA ASN A 174 0.50 2.25 2.20
C ASN A 174 1.41 3.40 2.63
N ILE A 175 0.83 4.58 2.87
CA ILE A 175 1.58 5.75 3.31
C ILE A 175 1.61 5.82 4.83
N VAL A 176 2.82 5.89 5.40
CA VAL A 176 3.05 6.17 6.82
C VAL A 176 3.66 7.58 6.95
N PRO A 177 2.90 8.56 7.46
CA PRO A 177 3.41 9.91 7.66
C PRO A 177 4.34 9.98 8.88
N VAL A 178 5.53 10.54 8.67
CA VAL A 178 6.60 10.64 9.67
C VAL A 178 7.07 12.09 9.74
N ILE A 179 7.02 12.71 10.93
CA ILE A 179 7.60 14.03 11.15
C ILE A 179 9.10 13.88 11.38
N ALA A 180 9.88 14.49 10.50
CA ALA A 180 11.33 14.44 10.54
C ALA A 180 11.91 15.37 11.61
N LYS A 181 13.13 15.09 12.09
CA LYS A 181 13.88 15.93 13.04
C LYS A 181 13.02 16.49 14.18
N ALA A 182 12.30 15.61 14.87
CA ALA A 182 11.41 16.01 15.97
C ALA A 182 12.12 16.74 17.11
N ASP A 183 13.45 16.59 17.22
CA ASP A 183 14.34 17.30 18.15
C ASP A 183 14.42 18.82 17.91
N THR A 184 13.93 19.30 16.77
CA THR A 184 13.83 20.73 16.47
C THR A 184 12.58 21.38 17.08
N LEU A 185 11.61 20.58 17.53
CA LEU A 185 10.33 21.05 18.04
C LEU A 185 10.20 20.79 19.53
N THR A 186 9.57 21.71 20.24
CA THR A 186 9.16 21.48 21.63
C THR A 186 7.98 20.51 21.69
N ARG A 187 7.76 19.87 22.85
CA ARG A 187 6.62 18.94 23.04
C ARG A 187 5.27 19.55 22.67
N LYS A 188 5.06 20.85 22.97
CA LYS A 188 3.83 21.57 22.63
C LYS A 188 3.68 21.76 21.12
N GLU A 189 4.76 22.11 20.44
CA GLU A 189 4.78 22.30 18.98
C GLU A 189 4.60 20.98 18.23
N VAL A 190 5.21 19.88 18.70
CA VAL A 190 4.98 18.54 18.14
C VAL A 190 3.51 18.18 18.21
N LEU A 191 2.86 18.37 19.36
CA LEU A 191 1.43 18.08 19.51
C LEU A 191 0.58 18.95 18.57
N ALA A 192 0.84 20.25 18.51
CA ALA A 192 0.14 21.16 17.60
C ALA A 192 0.32 20.76 16.12
N LEU A 193 1.53 20.39 15.72
CA LEU A 193 1.83 19.95 14.36
C LEU A 193 1.16 18.62 14.04
N LYS A 194 1.18 17.65 14.96
CA LYS A 194 0.49 16.36 14.80
C LYS A 194 -1.01 16.55 14.57
N THR A 195 -1.68 17.32 15.44
CA THR A 195 -3.11 17.60 15.30
C THR A 195 -3.42 18.24 13.95
N ARG A 196 -2.64 19.26 13.57
CA ARG A 196 -2.84 19.95 12.29
C ARG A 196 -2.60 19.07 11.07
N VAL A 197 -1.58 18.21 11.10
CA VAL A 197 -1.33 17.24 10.01
C VAL A 197 -2.49 16.26 9.88
N VAL A 198 -3.02 15.74 10.99
CA VAL A 198 -4.17 14.82 10.97
C VAL A 198 -5.42 15.50 10.42
N GLU A 199 -5.71 16.72 10.85
CA GLU A 199 -6.83 17.52 10.33
C GLU A 199 -6.69 17.74 8.82
N GLN A 200 -5.51 18.11 8.34
CA GLN A 200 -5.27 18.35 6.91
C GLN A 200 -5.39 17.06 6.08
N ILE A 201 -4.92 15.91 6.59
CA ILE A 201 -5.07 14.60 5.93
C ILE A 201 -6.56 14.26 5.75
N GLN A 202 -7.36 14.50 6.80
CA GLN A 202 -8.81 14.24 6.76
C GLN A 202 -9.55 15.21 5.83
N GLU A 203 -9.26 16.50 5.92
CA GLU A 203 -9.85 17.55 5.08
C GLU A 203 -9.63 17.28 3.58
N HIS A 204 -8.43 16.79 3.24
CA HIS A 204 -8.04 16.50 1.85
C HIS A 204 -8.41 15.09 1.38
N GLY A 205 -9.00 14.25 2.26
CA GLY A 205 -9.41 12.88 1.94
C GLY A 205 -8.24 11.94 1.62
N ILE A 206 -7.07 12.17 2.22
CA ILE A 206 -5.88 11.34 1.98
C ILE A 206 -5.98 10.06 2.81
N ARG A 207 -5.92 8.90 2.14
CA ARG A 207 -5.93 7.59 2.81
C ARG A 207 -4.53 7.20 3.26
N VAL A 208 -4.22 7.40 4.54
CA VAL A 208 -2.99 6.89 5.15
C VAL A 208 -3.20 5.47 5.68
N TYR A 209 -2.11 4.74 5.86
CA TYR A 209 -2.17 3.42 6.47
C TYR A 209 -2.69 3.54 7.90
N THR A 210 -3.79 2.84 8.18
CA THR A 210 -4.37 2.71 9.52
C THR A 210 -4.03 1.34 10.04
N ILE A 211 -3.42 1.29 11.23
CA ILE A 211 -3.17 0.03 11.92
C ILE A 211 -4.52 -0.69 12.13
N PRO A 212 -4.64 -2.00 11.82
CA PRO A 212 -5.85 -2.78 12.06
C PRO A 212 -6.31 -2.73 13.52
N ASP A 213 -7.60 -2.91 13.76
CA ASP A 213 -8.13 -3.11 15.11
C ASP A 213 -7.81 -4.53 15.58
N CYS A 214 -7.53 -4.66 16.88
CA CYS A 214 -7.35 -5.94 17.54
C CYS A 214 -8.66 -6.73 17.57
N ASP A 215 -8.56 -8.04 17.45
CA ASP A 215 -9.67 -8.94 17.73
C ASP A 215 -10.05 -8.89 19.23
N SER A 216 -11.32 -9.19 19.54
CA SER A 216 -11.82 -9.16 20.92
C SER A 216 -11.08 -10.12 21.86
N ASP A 217 -10.48 -11.16 21.29
CA ASP A 217 -9.90 -12.29 22.00
C ASP A 217 -8.41 -12.07 22.33
N GLU A 218 -7.83 -10.95 21.86
CA GLU A 218 -6.44 -10.57 22.14
C GLU A 218 -6.28 -9.98 23.55
N ASP A 219 -5.06 -10.08 24.06
CA ASP A 219 -4.68 -9.58 25.39
C ASP A 219 -4.93 -8.07 25.52
N GLU A 220 -5.46 -7.64 26.67
CA GLU A 220 -5.72 -6.22 26.96
C GLU A 220 -4.45 -5.35 26.88
N GLU A 221 -3.28 -5.92 27.22
CA GLU A 221 -1.99 -5.22 27.10
C GLU A 221 -1.64 -4.95 25.63
N TYR A 222 -1.91 -5.91 24.73
CA TYR A 222 -1.65 -5.76 23.30
C TYR A 222 -2.63 -4.75 22.66
N LYS A 223 -3.91 -4.79 23.05
CA LYS A 223 -4.91 -3.78 22.65
C LYS A 223 -4.49 -2.37 23.03
N GLU A 224 -3.98 -2.18 24.25
CA GLU A 224 -3.52 -0.86 24.69
C GLU A 224 -2.26 -0.42 23.93
N GLN A 225 -1.31 -1.33 23.64
CA GLN A 225 -0.15 -1.01 22.80
C GLN A 225 -0.57 -0.53 21.40
N ILE A 226 -1.52 -1.22 20.76
CA ILE A 226 -2.03 -0.82 19.45
C ILE A 226 -2.75 0.53 19.51
N ARG A 227 -3.55 0.77 20.56
CA ARG A 227 -4.19 2.07 20.79
C ARG A 227 -3.16 3.21 20.89
N ILE A 228 -2.09 2.99 21.65
CA ILE A 228 -0.98 3.96 21.79
C ILE A 228 -0.30 4.22 20.44
N LEU A 229 -0.08 3.18 19.63
CA LEU A 229 0.51 3.32 18.30
C LEU A 229 -0.39 4.11 17.36
N LYS A 230 -1.69 3.80 17.31
CA LYS A 230 -2.68 4.54 16.51
C LYS A 230 -2.71 6.02 16.88
N ALA A 231 -2.76 6.32 18.18
CA ALA A 231 -2.77 7.70 18.67
C ALA A 231 -1.45 8.45 18.43
N SER A 232 -0.35 7.73 18.16
CA SER A 232 0.96 8.34 17.94
C SER A 232 1.22 8.74 16.48
N VAL A 233 0.36 8.37 15.54
CA VAL A 233 0.43 8.76 14.12
C VAL A 233 -0.02 10.22 13.96
N PRO A 234 0.75 11.09 13.27
CA PRO A 234 2.04 10.84 12.61
C PRO A 234 3.21 10.74 13.61
N PHE A 235 4.15 9.82 13.35
CA PHE A 235 5.28 9.56 14.25
C PHE A 235 6.31 10.68 14.20
N ALA A 236 6.67 11.25 15.35
CA ALA A 236 7.71 12.28 15.44
C ALA A 236 9.04 11.63 15.78
N VAL A 237 9.96 11.55 14.80
CA VAL A 237 11.17 10.74 14.93
C VAL A 237 12.46 11.55 14.84
N CYS A 238 13.48 11.01 15.49
CA CYS A 238 14.87 11.46 15.38
C CYS A 238 15.73 10.26 14.99
N GLY A 239 16.64 10.44 14.03
CA GLY A 239 17.64 9.44 13.68
C GLY A 239 19.03 9.85 14.18
N SER A 240 19.85 8.89 14.57
CA SER A 240 21.27 9.13 14.85
C SER A 240 22.11 7.88 14.62
N ASN A 241 23.27 8.09 13.98
CA ASN A 241 24.30 7.07 13.82
C ASN A 241 25.35 7.14 14.93
N GLN A 242 25.34 8.19 15.77
CA GLN A 242 26.31 8.38 16.84
C GLN A 242 25.82 7.73 18.13
N GLN A 243 26.75 7.08 18.84
CA GLN A 243 26.52 6.48 20.15
C GLN A 243 27.25 7.29 21.22
N PHE A 244 26.55 7.52 22.33
CA PHE A 244 27.06 8.23 23.49
C PHE A 244 26.88 7.37 24.73
N ASP A 245 27.79 7.51 25.69
CA ASP A 245 27.64 6.90 27.01
C ASP A 245 26.89 7.87 27.92
N VAL A 246 25.64 7.53 28.24
CA VAL A 246 24.79 8.29 29.15
C VAL A 246 24.45 7.39 30.34
N LYS A 247 24.88 7.79 31.54
CA LYS A 247 24.64 7.03 32.79
C LYS A 247 25.14 5.57 32.74
N GLY A 248 26.24 5.31 32.04
CA GLY A 248 26.83 3.97 31.91
C GLY A 248 26.16 3.07 30.87
N LYS A 249 25.23 3.61 30.07
CA LYS A 249 24.60 2.91 28.95
C LYS A 249 25.00 3.59 27.64
N LYS A 250 25.50 2.79 26.69
CA LYS A 250 25.70 3.22 25.32
C LYS A 250 24.35 3.38 24.64
N VAL A 251 23.94 4.63 24.40
CA VAL A 251 22.68 4.99 23.77
C VAL A 251 22.95 5.73 22.47
N ARG A 252 22.12 5.48 21.45
CA ARG A 252 22.15 6.28 20.22
C ARG A 252 21.46 7.61 20.47
N GLY A 253 22.11 8.69 20.10
CA GLY A 253 21.58 10.01 20.39
C GLY A 253 22.22 11.12 19.58
N ARG A 254 21.72 12.34 19.75
CA ARG A 254 22.28 13.56 19.15
C ARG A 254 22.71 14.48 20.27
N MET A 255 23.97 14.92 20.25
CA MET A 255 24.53 15.80 21.26
C MET A 255 24.37 17.27 20.84
N TYR A 256 23.85 18.07 21.76
CA TYR A 256 23.73 19.51 21.67
C TYR A 256 24.46 20.17 22.84
N PRO A 257 24.82 21.46 22.75
CA PRO A 257 25.42 22.19 23.87
C PRO A 257 24.58 22.17 25.15
N TRP A 258 23.25 22.04 25.03
CA TRP A 258 22.31 22.03 26.15
C TRP A 258 21.90 20.63 26.63
N GLY A 259 22.33 19.56 25.96
CA GLY A 259 21.95 18.19 26.36
C GLY A 259 22.05 17.16 25.24
N VAL A 260 21.70 15.91 25.57
CA VAL A 260 21.74 14.79 24.63
C VAL A 260 20.32 14.29 24.39
N VAL A 261 19.92 14.22 23.11
CA VAL A 261 18.65 13.64 22.68
C VAL A 261 18.87 12.16 22.41
N GLU A 262 18.37 11.31 23.30
CA GLU A 262 18.35 9.85 23.11
C GLU A 262 17.28 9.44 22.09
N VAL A 263 17.67 8.69 21.04
CA VAL A 263 16.77 8.23 19.98
C VAL A 263 15.87 7.08 20.45
N GLU A 264 16.37 6.22 21.32
CA GLU A 264 15.60 5.09 21.87
C GLU A 264 14.86 5.45 23.16
N ASN A 265 14.61 6.73 23.40
CA ASN A 265 13.87 7.17 24.57
C ASN A 265 12.46 7.65 24.15
N PRO A 266 11.38 7.00 24.63
CA PRO A 266 10.01 7.35 24.24
C PRO A 266 9.58 8.75 24.69
N ASP A 267 10.25 9.33 25.70
CA ASP A 267 9.98 10.70 26.16
C ASP A 267 10.60 11.78 25.27
N HIS A 268 11.54 11.38 24.40
CA HIS A 268 12.25 12.27 23.47
C HIS A 268 11.71 12.16 22.04
N CYS A 269 11.43 10.93 21.57
CA CYS A 269 10.86 10.74 20.24
C CYS A 269 10.09 9.42 20.11
N ASP A 270 9.23 9.34 19.10
CA ASP A 270 8.42 8.17 18.79
C ASP A 270 9.17 7.12 17.95
N PHE A 271 10.51 7.13 17.95
CA PHE A 271 11.31 6.22 17.13
C PHE A 271 11.04 4.74 17.46
N ILE A 272 10.93 4.40 18.76
CA ILE A 272 10.59 3.04 19.19
C ILE A 272 9.20 2.64 18.70
N LYS A 273 8.25 3.58 18.73
CA LYS A 273 6.88 3.34 18.27
C LYS A 273 6.83 3.09 16.77
N LEU A 274 7.58 3.86 15.97
CA LEU A 274 7.70 3.62 14.53
C LEU A 274 8.34 2.25 14.25
N ARG A 275 9.40 1.89 14.98
CA ARG A 275 10.06 0.58 14.86
C ARG A 275 9.11 -0.57 15.22
N ALA A 276 8.40 -0.45 16.34
CA ALA A 276 7.44 -1.46 16.78
C ALA A 276 6.29 -1.59 15.78
N MET A 277 5.73 -0.48 15.30
CA MET A 277 4.68 -0.47 14.28
C MET A 277 5.14 -1.19 13.01
N LEU A 278 6.36 -0.91 12.52
CA LEU A 278 6.87 -1.57 11.33
C LEU A 278 6.97 -3.08 11.57
N VAL A 279 7.65 -3.52 12.63
CA VAL A 279 7.90 -4.96 12.90
C VAL A 279 6.60 -5.73 13.13
N MET A 280 5.65 -5.18 13.89
CA MET A 280 4.38 -5.86 14.20
C MET A 280 3.45 -5.94 13.00
N HIS A 281 3.48 -4.94 12.11
CA HIS A 281 2.54 -4.85 11.00
C HIS A 281 3.19 -5.06 9.61
N MET A 282 4.40 -5.64 9.52
CA MET A 282 5.04 -5.90 8.21
C MET A 282 4.18 -6.80 7.33
N GLN A 283 3.61 -7.86 7.91
CA GLN A 283 2.76 -8.83 7.22
C GLN A 283 1.47 -8.19 6.74
N ASP A 284 0.81 -7.42 7.61
CA ASP A 284 -0.42 -6.69 7.27
C ASP A 284 -0.19 -5.67 6.14
N LEU A 285 0.93 -4.93 6.18
CA LEU A 285 1.32 -4.02 5.10
C LEU A 285 1.48 -4.75 3.75
N GLN A 286 2.03 -5.97 3.76
CA GLN A 286 2.11 -6.79 2.55
C GLN A 286 0.74 -7.25 2.07
N GLU A 287 -0.12 -7.70 2.97
CA GLU A 287 -1.48 -8.17 2.65
C GLU A 287 -2.33 -7.03 2.07
N VAL A 288 -2.34 -5.84 2.69
CA VAL A 288 -3.01 -4.65 2.14
C VAL A 288 -2.44 -4.27 0.78
N THR A 289 -1.12 -4.38 0.59
CA THR A 289 -0.50 -4.11 -0.71
C THR A 289 -0.98 -5.08 -1.78
N GLN A 290 -1.15 -6.36 -1.43
CA GLN A 290 -1.59 -7.38 -2.35
C GLN A 290 -3.10 -7.27 -2.64
N ASP A 291 -3.93 -7.27 -1.61
CA ASP A 291 -5.37 -7.43 -1.73
C ASP A 291 -6.08 -6.14 -2.12
N LEU A 292 -5.49 -4.98 -1.78
CA LEU A 292 -6.08 -3.68 -2.10
C LEU A 292 -5.31 -2.99 -3.23
N HIS A 293 -4.04 -2.67 -3.06
CA HIS A 293 -3.32 -1.83 -4.03
C HIS A 293 -3.04 -2.57 -5.35
N TYR A 294 -2.50 -3.78 -5.28
CA TYR A 294 -2.17 -4.57 -6.45
C TYR A 294 -3.42 -5.05 -7.21
N GLU A 295 -4.45 -5.55 -6.51
CA GLU A 295 -5.69 -5.99 -7.17
C GLU A 295 -6.46 -4.82 -7.83
N ASN A 296 -6.43 -3.62 -7.24
CA ASN A 296 -6.96 -2.42 -7.90
C ASN A 296 -6.20 -2.11 -9.20
N TYR A 297 -4.86 -2.11 -9.16
CA TYR A 297 -4.01 -1.89 -10.35
C TYR A 297 -4.26 -2.97 -11.42
N ARG A 298 -4.36 -4.23 -11.01
CA ARG A 298 -4.62 -5.37 -11.88
C ARG A 298 -5.98 -5.23 -12.57
N SER A 299 -7.02 -4.88 -11.82
CA SER A 299 -8.37 -4.67 -12.34
C SER A 299 -8.40 -3.57 -13.40
N GLU A 300 -7.73 -2.45 -13.13
CA GLU A 300 -7.62 -1.32 -14.09
C GLU A 300 -6.86 -1.72 -15.37
N ARG A 301 -5.75 -2.47 -15.24
CA ARG A 301 -4.97 -2.95 -16.38
C ARG A 301 -5.71 -3.97 -17.23
N LEU A 302 -6.43 -4.90 -16.60
CA LEU A 302 -7.23 -5.91 -17.31
C LEU A 302 -8.42 -5.26 -18.03
N ALA A 303 -9.10 -4.30 -17.39
CA ALA A 303 -10.16 -3.52 -18.04
C ALA A 303 -9.64 -2.77 -19.28
N THR A 304 -8.45 -2.17 -19.17
CA THR A 304 -7.82 -1.45 -20.28
C THR A 304 -7.45 -2.39 -21.44
N LYS A 305 -6.88 -3.56 -21.16
CA LYS A 305 -6.54 -4.58 -22.18
C LYS A 305 -7.79 -5.10 -22.93
N ASN A 306 -8.92 -5.24 -22.24
CA ASN A 306 -10.18 -5.66 -22.86
C ASN A 306 -10.76 -4.58 -23.80
N ASN A 307 -10.61 -3.29 -23.47
CA ASN A 307 -11.00 -2.19 -24.35
C ASN A 307 -10.10 -2.05 -25.59
N THR A 308 -8.80 -2.35 -25.49
CA THR A 308 -7.92 -2.35 -26.67
C THR A 308 -8.19 -3.51 -27.62
N ASN A 309 -8.63 -4.67 -27.12
CA ASN A 309 -8.95 -5.83 -27.94
C ASN A 309 -10.29 -5.73 -28.67
N THR A 310 -11.23 -4.93 -28.17
CA THR A 310 -12.52 -4.67 -28.85
C THR A 310 -12.39 -3.67 -29.99
N ALA A 311 -11.42 -2.74 -29.93
CA ALA A 311 -11.16 -1.79 -31.01
C ALA A 311 -10.47 -2.43 -32.24
N THR A 312 -9.65 -3.47 -32.06
CA THR A 312 -8.95 -4.16 -33.16
C THR A 312 -9.79 -5.22 -33.87
N SER A 313 -10.89 -5.71 -33.28
CA SER A 313 -11.79 -6.67 -33.92
C SER A 313 -12.76 -6.06 -34.96
N THR A 314 -12.90 -4.74 -35.01
CA THR A 314 -13.85 -4.06 -35.93
C THR A 314 -13.29 -3.75 -37.32
N THR A 315 -11.98 -3.83 -37.54
CA THR A 315 -11.37 -3.42 -38.82
C THR A 315 -11.19 -4.59 -39.80
N THR A 316 -11.20 -5.84 -39.32
CA THR A 316 -10.90 -7.02 -40.17
C THR A 316 -12.13 -7.55 -40.92
N THR A 317 -13.35 -7.27 -40.47
CA THR A 317 -14.57 -7.81 -41.09
C THR A 317 -14.98 -7.04 -42.36
N THR A 318 -14.64 -5.75 -42.48
CA THR A 318 -15.00 -4.94 -43.65
C THR A 318 -14.13 -5.27 -44.88
N THR A 319 -12.86 -5.65 -44.69
CA THR A 319 -11.95 -5.95 -45.81
C THR A 319 -12.20 -7.34 -46.41
N MET A 320 -12.69 -8.31 -45.63
CA MET A 320 -13.03 -9.65 -46.16
C MET A 320 -14.33 -9.67 -46.97
N MET A 321 -15.29 -8.78 -46.72
CA MET A 321 -16.51 -8.66 -47.54
C MET A 321 -16.25 -8.05 -48.93
N MET A 322 -15.21 -7.22 -49.10
CA MET A 322 -14.89 -6.63 -50.41
C MET A 322 -14.16 -7.56 -51.38
N MET A 323 -13.50 -8.63 -50.91
CA MET A 323 -12.79 -9.58 -51.79
C MET A 323 -13.67 -10.72 -52.34
N ALA A 324 -14.86 -10.96 -51.76
CA ALA A 324 -15.74 -12.05 -52.19
C ALA A 324 -16.69 -11.68 -53.36
N ALA A 325 -16.68 -10.43 -53.82
CA ALA A 325 -17.60 -9.93 -54.86
C ALA A 325 -16.96 -9.69 -56.24
N ALA A 326 -15.78 -10.27 -56.51
CA ALA A 326 -15.07 -10.13 -57.78
C ALA A 326 -14.97 -11.46 -58.55
N SER A 327 -16.11 -12.07 -58.88
CA SER A 327 -16.20 -13.09 -59.94
C SER A 327 -17.62 -13.19 -60.51
N ASN A 328 -17.97 -12.33 -61.45
CA ASN A 328 -18.69 -12.68 -62.67
C ASN A 328 -18.96 -11.43 -63.50
N GLY A 329 -18.54 -11.48 -64.76
CA GLY A 329 -18.71 -10.41 -65.73
C GLY A 329 -20.08 -10.39 -66.42
N MET A 330 -20.27 -9.30 -67.16
CA MET A 330 -21.09 -9.14 -68.35
C MET A 330 -22.63 -9.18 -68.20
N LYS A 331 -23.29 -8.00 -68.16
CA LYS A 331 -23.81 -7.25 -69.34
C LYS A 331 -25.04 -6.36 -69.00
N HIS A 332 -25.12 -5.28 -69.77
CA HIS A 332 -26.28 -4.48 -70.19
C HIS A 332 -26.69 -3.16 -69.48
N HIS A 333 -26.81 -2.16 -70.36
CA HIS A 333 -27.28 -0.77 -70.25
C HIS A 333 -28.67 -0.57 -69.65
N GLY A 334 -28.89 0.63 -69.08
CA GLY A 334 -30.22 1.27 -69.02
C GLY A 334 -30.33 2.39 -67.98
N LEU A 335 -30.56 3.62 -68.43
CA LEU A 335 -30.82 4.83 -67.62
C LEU A 335 -32.17 4.76 -66.87
N SER A 336 -32.27 5.39 -65.67
CA SER A 336 -33.35 6.33 -65.29
C SER A 336 -33.38 6.61 -63.77
N SER A 337 -33.62 7.88 -63.46
CA SER A 337 -33.77 8.58 -62.18
C SER A 337 -34.91 8.10 -61.25
N GLY A 338 -34.81 8.49 -59.96
CA GLY A 338 -35.94 9.06 -59.22
C GLY A 338 -36.43 8.33 -57.95
N ASP A 339 -36.17 8.96 -56.80
CA ASP A 339 -36.96 9.05 -55.55
C ASP A 339 -37.52 7.80 -54.81
N GLY A 340 -37.14 7.71 -53.53
CA GLY A 340 -38.12 7.86 -52.44
C GLY A 340 -38.56 6.64 -51.62
N VAL A 341 -38.44 6.80 -50.30
CA VAL A 341 -39.30 6.25 -49.22
C VAL A 341 -38.92 4.91 -48.56
N SER A 342 -38.15 5.05 -47.47
CA SER A 342 -38.37 4.52 -46.11
C SER A 342 -39.41 3.41 -45.90
N ARG A 343 -38.94 2.21 -45.50
CA ARG A 343 -39.66 1.29 -44.60
C ARG A 343 -38.69 0.54 -43.68
N ARG A 344 -38.76 0.89 -42.39
CA ARG A 344 -38.25 0.11 -41.25
C ARG A 344 -39.03 -1.20 -41.13
N MET A 345 -38.33 -2.33 -41.03
CA MET A 345 -38.83 -3.58 -40.45
C MET A 345 -37.91 -3.94 -39.28
N GLY A 346 -38.52 -4.15 -38.12
CA GLY A 346 -37.84 -4.38 -36.84
C GLY A 346 -37.31 -5.80 -36.69
N GLY A 347 -36.15 -5.91 -36.05
CA GLY A 347 -35.67 -7.13 -35.41
C GLY A 347 -35.85 -6.99 -33.89
N GLY A 348 -36.59 -7.92 -33.28
CA GLY A 348 -36.75 -8.03 -31.84
C GLY A 348 -35.73 -9.00 -31.23
N GLY A 349 -35.29 -8.71 -30.01
CA GLY A 349 -34.51 -9.63 -29.18
C GLY A 349 -33.94 -8.97 -27.92
N GLY A 350 -34.40 -9.43 -26.75
CA GLY A 350 -33.71 -9.29 -25.45
C GLY A 350 -34.19 -8.18 -24.52
N GLY A 351 -35.23 -8.43 -23.71
CA GLY A 351 -35.70 -7.47 -22.70
C GLY A 351 -36.24 -8.05 -21.38
N ASP A 352 -36.42 -9.37 -21.26
CA ASP A 352 -37.24 -9.92 -20.17
C ASP A 352 -36.48 -10.35 -18.89
N ASP A 353 -35.14 -10.34 -18.88
CA ASP A 353 -34.36 -10.82 -17.71
C ASP A 353 -34.01 -9.73 -16.67
N VAL A 354 -34.20 -8.44 -16.99
CA VAL A 354 -33.77 -7.33 -16.10
C VAL A 354 -34.86 -6.94 -15.09
N ASP A 355 -36.13 -7.12 -15.45
CA ASP A 355 -37.27 -6.70 -14.61
C ASP A 355 -37.50 -7.63 -13.39
N GLY A 356 -37.14 -8.91 -13.51
CA GLY A 356 -37.24 -9.87 -12.41
C GLY A 356 -36.26 -9.59 -11.25
N LEU A 357 -35.05 -9.14 -11.57
CA LEU A 357 -33.99 -8.84 -10.60
C LEU A 357 -34.25 -7.56 -9.80
N LEU A 358 -34.97 -6.60 -10.37
CA LEU A 358 -35.40 -5.37 -9.69
C LEU A 358 -36.50 -5.66 -8.67
N SER A 359 -37.49 -6.48 -9.04
CA SER A 359 -38.58 -6.92 -8.15
C SER A 359 -38.07 -7.64 -6.90
N ASP A 360 -37.08 -8.53 -7.03
CA ASP A 360 -36.54 -9.28 -5.89
C ASP A 360 -35.72 -8.39 -4.94
N LYS A 361 -35.01 -7.39 -5.48
CA LYS A 361 -34.30 -6.38 -4.67
C LYS A 361 -35.25 -5.52 -3.86
N ASP A 362 -36.35 -5.07 -4.46
CA ASP A 362 -37.36 -4.24 -3.78
C ASP A 362 -38.08 -5.01 -2.67
N ARG A 363 -38.25 -6.33 -2.85
CA ARG A 363 -38.84 -7.22 -1.84
C ARG A 363 -37.91 -7.40 -0.63
N LEU A 364 -36.61 -7.60 -0.87
CA LEU A 364 -35.57 -7.70 0.17
C LEU A 364 -35.37 -6.38 0.92
N LEU A 365 -35.48 -5.24 0.24
CA LEU A 365 -35.41 -3.91 0.85
C LEU A 365 -36.56 -3.67 1.84
N LYS A 366 -37.80 -3.99 1.44
CA LYS A 366 -38.95 -3.89 2.35
C LYS A 366 -38.82 -4.77 3.59
N GLU A 367 -38.33 -6.00 3.44
CA GLU A 367 -38.15 -6.91 4.58
C GLU A 367 -37.05 -6.42 5.54
N LYS A 368 -35.99 -5.78 5.01
CA LYS A 368 -34.95 -5.16 5.84
C LYS A 368 -35.44 -3.90 6.55
N GLU A 369 -36.25 -3.06 5.89
CA GLU A 369 -36.84 -1.86 6.50
C GLU A 369 -37.80 -2.23 7.64
N GLU A 370 -38.58 -3.30 7.48
CA GLU A 370 -39.48 -3.80 8.52
C GLU A 370 -38.72 -4.30 9.75
N LYS A 371 -37.66 -5.10 9.55
CA LYS A 371 -36.77 -5.56 10.64
C LYS A 371 -36.05 -4.42 11.34
N LEU A 372 -35.64 -3.38 10.61
CA LEU A 372 -34.99 -2.20 11.21
C LEU A 372 -35.98 -1.45 12.10
N ARG A 373 -37.24 -1.32 11.66
CA ARG A 373 -38.31 -0.66 12.42
C ARG A 373 -38.68 -1.42 13.69
N GLU A 374 -38.71 -2.76 13.64
CA GLU A 374 -38.91 -3.60 14.83
C GLU A 374 -37.76 -3.45 15.84
N MET A 375 -36.51 -3.40 15.36
CA MET A 375 -35.33 -3.22 16.20
C MET A 375 -35.29 -1.85 16.87
N GLU A 376 -35.66 -0.79 16.14
CA GLU A 376 -35.79 0.56 16.69
C GLU A 376 -36.89 0.65 17.76
N ALA A 377 -38.03 -0.03 17.54
CA ALA A 377 -39.10 -0.11 18.54
C ALA A 377 -38.65 -0.84 19.82
N MET A 378 -37.88 -1.93 19.67
CA MET A 378 -37.32 -2.67 20.80
C MET A 378 -36.30 -1.84 21.59
N LEU A 379 -35.41 -1.10 20.91
CA LEU A 379 -34.46 -0.19 21.53
C LEU A 379 -35.15 0.96 22.28
N SER A 380 -36.26 1.47 21.73
CA SER A 380 -37.08 2.50 22.37
C SER A 380 -37.73 1.99 23.66
N MET A 381 -38.29 0.77 23.64
CA MET A 381 -38.85 0.12 24.84
C MET A 381 -37.77 -0.14 25.90
N MET A 382 -36.58 -0.57 25.49
CA MET A 382 -35.48 -0.85 26.41
C MET A 382 -34.92 0.44 27.05
N LYS A 383 -34.88 1.55 26.30
CA LYS A 383 -34.57 2.88 26.85
C LYS A 383 -35.63 3.37 27.84
N GLN A 384 -36.92 3.13 27.57
CA GLN A 384 -37.97 3.47 28.52
C GLN A 384 -37.89 2.63 29.80
N GLN A 385 -37.55 1.34 29.69
CA GLN A 385 -37.34 0.48 30.87
C GLN A 385 -36.14 0.93 31.71
N MET A 386 -35.01 1.28 31.09
CA MET A 386 -33.85 1.83 31.82
C MET A 386 -34.18 3.13 32.54
N ASN A 387 -34.93 4.05 31.91
CA ASN A 387 -35.34 5.31 32.54
C ASN A 387 -36.40 5.13 33.64
N SER A 388 -37.04 3.96 33.74
CA SER A 388 -38.00 3.65 34.82
C SER A 388 -37.38 2.97 36.03
N GLN A 389 -36.10 2.56 35.93
CA GLN A 389 -35.33 1.91 37.01
C GLN A 389 -34.26 2.82 37.63
N ALA A 390 -34.12 4.06 37.13
CA ALA A 390 -33.38 5.15 37.76
C ALA A 390 -34.37 6.13 38.40
#